data_AF-A0A8J7YB21-F1
#
_entry.id   AF-A0A8J7YB21-F1
#
_cell.length_a   1.000
_cell.length_b   1.000
_cell.length_c   1.000
_cell.angle_alpha   90.00
_cell.angle_beta   90.00
_cell.angle_gamma   90.00
#
_symmetry.space_group_name_H-M   'P 1'
#
loop_
_entity.id
_entity.type
_entity.pdbx_description
1 polymer ?
#
loop_
_entity_poly.entity_id
_entity_poly.type
_entity_poly.pdbx_seq_one_letter_code
_entity_poly.pdbx_strand_id
1 'polypeptide(L)' 'MHHVHLPKLADHGFIEWDRESDEIRRGPNFDRARPLLELLVAHEDELPAEWF' A
#
# COMPACT_ATOMS: atom_id res chain seq x y z
N MET A 1 1.98 17.19 -9.73
CA MET A 1 1.61 15.76 -9.70
C MET A 1 0.59 15.56 -8.59
N HIS A 2 -0.53 14.90 -8.86
CA HIS A 2 -1.56 14.62 -7.85
C HIS A 2 -1.37 13.19 -7.34
N HIS A 3 -0.84 13.04 -6.13
CA HIS A 3 -0.79 11.75 -5.45
C HIS A 3 -2.23 11.35 -5.10
N VAL A 4 -2.83 10.46 -5.87
CA VAL A 4 -4.19 9.93 -5.65
C VAL A 4 -4.22 8.71 -4.73
N HIS A 5 -3.11 8.00 -4.59
CA HIS A 5 -3.03 6.76 -3.81
C HIS A 5 -2.55 7.00 -2.37
N LEU A 6 -1.58 7.89 -2.15
CA LEU A 6 -1.07 8.18 -0.80
C LEU A 6 -2.16 8.73 0.15
N PRO A 7 -3.02 9.69 -0.26
CA PRO A 7 -4.14 10.11 0.59
C PRO A 7 -5.04 8.94 0.96
N LYS A 8 -5.40 8.07 0.01
CA LYS A 8 -6.29 6.92 0.28
C LYS A 8 -5.68 5.93 1.25
N LEU A 9 -4.40 5.62 1.09
CA LEU A 9 -3.69 4.72 2.00
C LEU A 9 -3.58 5.31 3.41
N ALA A 10 -3.40 6.63 3.51
CA ALA A 10 -3.39 7.35 4.78
C ALA A 10 -4.78 7.39 5.44
N ASP A 11 -5.83 7.67 4.66
CA ASP A 11 -7.23 7.66 5.11
C ASP A 11 -7.65 6.30 5.68
N HIS A 12 -7.12 5.20 5.13
CA HIS A 12 -7.33 3.84 5.63
C HIS A 12 -6.35 3.41 6.73
N GLY A 13 -5.40 4.26 7.10
CA GLY A 13 -4.42 4.01 8.17
C GLY A 13 -3.35 2.97 7.83
N PHE A 14 -3.16 2.64 6.56
CA PHE A 14 -2.08 1.74 6.12
C PHE A 14 -0.72 2.44 6.15
N ILE A 15 -0.71 3.74 5.86
CA ILE A 15 0.48 4.58 5.96
C ILE A 15 0.19 5.82 6.78
N GLU A 16 1.24 6.45 7.28
CA GLU A 16 1.24 7.86 7.66
C GLU A 16 2.06 8.60 6.60
N TRP A 17 1.52 9.69 6.08
CA TRP A 17 2.19 10.50 5.06
C TRP A 17 2.36 11.93 5.54
N ASP A 18 3.62 12.33 5.71
CA ASP A 18 3.99 13.71 5.97
C ASP A 18 4.19 14.43 4.63
N ARG A 19 3.32 15.39 4.34
CA ARG A 19 3.32 16.13 3.07
C ARG A 19 4.35 17.26 3.04
N GLU A 20 4.87 17.68 4.19
CA GLU A 20 5.89 18.72 4.27
C GLU A 20 7.28 18.14 4.02
N SER A 21 7.57 16.97 4.61
CA SER A 21 8.84 16.26 4.42
C SER A 21 8.84 15.24 3.28
N ASP A 22 7.67 14.96 2.69
CA ASP A 22 7.42 13.89 1.71
C ASP A 22 7.86 12.50 2.22
N GLU A 23 7.71 12.27 3.52
CA GLU A 23 8.03 11.01 4.17
C GLU A 23 6.80 10.11 4.34
N ILE A 24 7.01 8.81 4.15
CA ILE A 24 5.99 7.78 4.36
C ILE A 24 6.44 6.86 5.50
N ARG A 25 5.53 6.62 6.45
CA ARG A 25 5.74 5.70 7.58
C ARG A 25 4.63 4.65 7.61
N ARG A 26 4.86 3.54 8.31
CA ARG A 26 3.84 2.49 8.51
C ARG A 26 2.74 3.01 9.42
N GLY A 27 1.51 2.94 8.95
CA GLY A 27 0.34 3.28 9.75
C GLY A 27 -0.10 2.13 10.67
N PRO A 28 -1.03 2.37 11.61
CA PRO A 28 -1.47 1.38 12.57
C PRO A 28 -2.13 0.15 11.94
N ASN A 29 -2.67 0.27 10.72
CA ASN A 29 -3.31 -0.83 10.01
C ASN A 29 -2.37 -1.52 9.01
N PHE A 30 -1.09 -1.17 8.93
CA PHE A 30 -0.15 -1.69 7.93
C PHE A 30 -0.17 -3.23 7.87
N ASP A 31 -0.11 -3.89 9.03
CA ASP A 31 -0.05 -5.34 9.11
C ASP A 31 -1.37 -6.04 8.74
N ARG A 32 -2.48 -5.31 8.55
CA ARG A 32 -3.74 -5.90 8.06
C ARG A 32 -3.67 -6.28 6.59
N ALA A 33 -2.97 -5.51 5.77
CA ALA A 33 -2.80 -5.80 4.34
C ALA A 33 -1.65 -6.78 4.09
N ARG A 34 -0.66 -6.82 4.99
CA ARG A 34 0.58 -7.59 4.85
C ARG A 34 0.36 -9.07 4.45
N PRO A 35 -0.52 -9.86 5.11
CA PRO A 35 -0.70 -11.27 4.74
C PRO A 35 -1.21 -11.47 3.31
N LEU A 36 -2.13 -10.60 2.85
CA LEU A 36 -2.66 -10.67 1.49
C LEU A 36 -1.59 -10.28 0.47
N LEU A 37 -0.82 -9.22 0.74
CA LEU A 37 0.26 -8.77 -0.13
C LEU A 37 1.37 -9.83 -0.23
N GLU A 38 1.73 -10.46 0.90
CA GLU A 38 2.71 -11.56 0.92
C GLU A 38 2.24 -12.75 0.09
N LEU A 39 0.95 -13.10 0.16
CA LEU A 39 0.38 -14.16 -0.68
C LEU A 39 0.47 -13.81 -2.16
N LEU A 40 0.10 -12.58 -2.55
CA LEU A 40 0.17 -12.14 -3.94
C LEU A 40 1.61 -12.15 -4.48
N VAL A 41 2.58 -11.74 -3.66
CA VAL A 41 4.00 -11.79 -4.03
C VAL A 41 4.50 -13.23 -4.14
N ALA A 42 4.05 -14.13 -3.24
CA ALA A 42 4.47 -15.53 -3.26
C ALA A 42 3.95 -16.32 -4.47
N HIS A 43 2.86 -15.85 -5.10
CA HIS A 43 2.20 -16.48 -6.25
C HIS A 43 2.17 -15.56 -7.47
N GLU A 44 3.13 -14.62 -7.59
CA GLU A 44 3.15 -13.60 -8.64
C GLU A 44 3.12 -14.22 -10.05
N ASP A 45 3.76 -15.38 -10.23
CA ASP A 45 3.82 -16.14 -11.48
C ASP A 45 2.50 -16.83 -11.87
N GLU A 46 1.57 -16.97 -10.92
CA GLU A 46 0.24 -17.54 -11.11
C GLU A 46 -0.84 -16.47 -11.27
N LEU A 47 -0.50 -15.18 -11.08
CA LEU A 47 -1.47 -14.09 -11.18
C LEU A 47 -1.91 -13.85 -12.63
N PRO A 48 -3.19 -13.53 -12.87
CA PRO A 48 -3.67 -13.20 -14.21
C PRO A 48 -2.90 -12.00 -14.78
N ALA A 49 -2.43 -12.12 -16.02
CA ALA A 49 -1.74 -11.03 -16.72
C ALA A 49 -2.59 -9.75 -16.85
N GLU A 50 -3.91 -9.86 -16.69
CA GLU A 50 -4.87 -8.76 -16.78
C GLU A 50 -4.89 -7.84 -15.54
N TRP A 51 -4.15 -8.18 -14.48
CA TRP A 51 -4.11 -7.40 -13.24
C TRP A 51 -3.02 -6.31 -13.20
N PHE A 52 -2.08 -6.32 -14.16
CA PHE A 52 -0.97 -5.38 -14.29
C PHE A 52 -1.14 -4.49 -15.52
#